data_AF-A0A072PU17-F1
#
_entry.id   AF-A0A072PU17-F1
#
_cell.length_a   1.000
_cell.length_b   1.000
_cell.length_c   1.000
_cell.angle_alpha   90.00
_cell.angle_beta   90.00
_cell.angle_gamma   90.00
#
_symmetry.space_group_name_H-M   'P 1'
#
loop_
_entity.id
_entity.type
_entity.pdbx_description
1 polymer ?
#
loop_
_entity_poly.entity_id
_entity_poly.type
_entity_poly.pdbx_seq_one_letter_code
_entity_poly.pdbx_strand_id
1 'polypeptide(L)'
;MDELVRSYGKARSDLLRELLVPSDDLIADVNDSNGIMRTSLHCLALLGDVMTLCLPLSEEEDSLVPPSQSTREKEKSRLTDWTHLLDQLWKWHSSRPTEVQALIEIDDHEATFPTILFTSSAGIFVNMTYHAAMLLLLDHWPSNNLLVPFSSKAGVVETQVSPLWHARRVCGIALNSDPEHSKCWDPCMIAEFALAARLTPNPNQRNELLVCLDKVRMAGWRVDGLVRRLREEWS
;
A
#
# COMPACT_ATOMS: atom_id res chain seq x y z
N MET A 1 9.58 -22.54 -15.93
CA MET A 1 10.01 -21.21 -15.44
C MET A 1 8.95 -20.62 -14.52
N ASP A 2 7.66 -20.88 -14.79
CA ASP A 2 6.51 -20.37 -14.01
C ASP A 2 6.33 -20.97 -12.61
N GLU A 3 6.65 -22.26 -12.43
CA GLU A 3 6.66 -22.87 -11.09
C GLU A 3 7.74 -22.24 -10.18
N LEU A 4 8.85 -21.81 -10.80
CA LEU A 4 9.95 -21.13 -10.11
C LEU A 4 9.55 -19.73 -9.65
N VAL A 5 8.78 -18.98 -10.45
CA VAL A 5 8.32 -17.62 -10.12
C VAL A 5 7.20 -17.64 -9.08
N ARG A 6 6.28 -18.61 -9.14
CA ARG A 6 5.26 -18.83 -8.09
C ARG A 6 5.88 -19.27 -6.77
N SER A 7 6.83 -20.20 -6.84
CA SER A 7 7.66 -20.57 -5.70
C SER A 7 8.38 -19.34 -5.15
N TYR A 8 8.90 -18.47 -6.01
CA TYR A 8 9.61 -17.25 -5.61
C TYR A 8 8.71 -16.22 -4.90
N GLY A 9 7.50 -15.95 -5.42
CA GLY A 9 6.56 -15.01 -4.79
C GLY A 9 6.08 -15.48 -3.42
N LYS A 10 5.71 -16.77 -3.32
CA LYS A 10 5.31 -17.40 -2.06
C LYS A 10 6.48 -17.49 -1.06
N ALA A 11 7.64 -17.96 -1.50
CA ALA A 11 8.85 -18.03 -0.68
C ALA A 11 9.31 -16.67 -0.16
N ARG A 12 9.03 -15.57 -0.88
CA ARG A 12 9.39 -14.22 -0.46
C ARG A 12 8.46 -13.68 0.64
N SER A 13 7.15 -13.96 0.57
CA SER A 13 6.22 -13.69 1.68
C SER A 13 6.61 -14.54 2.90
N ASP A 14 6.96 -15.81 2.68
CA ASP A 14 7.39 -16.71 3.75
C ASP A 14 8.72 -16.27 4.40
N LEU A 15 9.72 -15.82 3.64
CA LEU A 15 10.97 -15.25 4.17
C LEU A 15 10.75 -14.00 5.02
N LEU A 16 9.87 -13.08 4.59
CA LEU A 16 9.50 -11.92 5.40
C LEU A 16 8.83 -12.35 6.70
N ARG A 17 8.00 -13.41 6.66
CA ARG A 17 7.35 -13.97 7.85
C ARG A 17 8.32 -14.70 8.77
N GLU A 18 9.34 -15.36 8.24
CA GLU A 18 10.43 -15.93 9.04
C GLU A 18 11.17 -14.85 9.82
N LEU A 19 11.41 -13.68 9.21
CA LEU A 19 11.99 -12.51 9.90
C LEU A 19 11.06 -11.91 10.97
N LEU A 20 9.76 -12.24 10.96
CA LEU A 20 8.79 -11.81 11.97
C LEU A 20 8.74 -12.74 13.18
N VAL A 21 9.26 -13.97 13.08
CA VAL A 21 9.32 -14.93 14.19
C VAL A 21 10.27 -14.40 15.27
N PRO A 22 9.83 -14.27 16.54
CA PRO A 22 10.72 -13.88 17.63
C PRO A 22 11.83 -14.92 17.77
N SER A 23 13.10 -14.50 17.75
CA SER A 23 14.19 -15.38 18.20
C SER A 23 14.04 -15.59 19.71
N ASP A 24 13.96 -16.85 20.15
CA ASP A 24 13.81 -17.23 21.57
C ASP A 24 14.96 -16.72 22.48
N ASP A 25 16.04 -16.19 21.90
CA ASP A 25 17.26 -15.77 22.59
C ASP A 25 17.34 -14.27 22.99
N LEU A 26 16.27 -13.48 22.86
CA LEU A 26 16.30 -12.04 23.21
C LEU A 26 15.29 -11.66 24.30
N ILE A 27 15.51 -12.21 25.49
CA ILE A 27 15.03 -11.59 26.74
C ILE A 27 15.94 -10.38 27.03
N ALA A 28 15.30 -9.21 27.09
CA ALA A 28 15.84 -7.93 27.52
C ALA A 28 16.86 -7.28 26.57
N ASP A 29 16.36 -6.53 25.59
CA ASP A 29 17.02 -5.28 25.24
C ASP A 29 15.99 -4.17 25.02
N VAL A 30 16.09 -3.13 25.85
CA VAL A 30 15.31 -1.90 25.77
C VAL A 30 15.86 -1.11 24.59
N ASN A 31 15.39 -1.43 23.39
CA ASN A 31 15.56 -0.59 22.22
C ASN A 31 14.37 -0.75 21.29
N ASP A 32 13.50 0.26 21.31
CA ASP A 32 12.27 0.41 20.52
C ASP A 32 12.48 0.24 19.00
N SER A 33 13.72 0.39 18.52
CA SER A 33 14.12 0.13 17.12
C SER A 33 13.74 -1.27 16.61
N ASN A 34 13.81 -2.30 17.46
CA ASN A 34 13.41 -3.67 17.09
C ASN A 34 11.89 -3.79 16.88
N GLY A 35 11.10 -2.98 17.60
CA GLY A 35 9.63 -2.91 17.45
C GLY A 35 9.23 -2.22 16.14
N ILE A 36 9.87 -1.11 15.81
CA ILE A 36 9.64 -0.36 14.56
C ILE A 36 10.00 -1.22 13.34
N MET A 37 11.17 -1.87 13.35
CA MET A 37 11.59 -2.74 12.25
C MET A 37 10.61 -3.89 12.03
N ARG A 38 10.25 -4.62 13.10
CA ARG A 38 9.28 -5.73 13.01
C ARG A 38 7.93 -5.27 12.49
N THR A 39 7.43 -4.13 12.98
CA THR A 39 6.17 -3.55 12.51
C THR A 39 6.23 -3.18 11.03
N SER A 40 7.37 -2.66 10.58
CA SER A 40 7.61 -2.29 9.18
C SER A 40 7.65 -3.51 8.26
N LEU A 41 8.37 -4.55 8.67
CA LEU A 41 8.41 -5.83 7.95
C LEU A 41 7.03 -6.49 7.86
N HIS A 42 6.22 -6.40 8.92
CA HIS A 42 4.86 -6.93 8.90
C HIS A 42 3.99 -6.19 7.89
N CYS A 43 4.05 -4.85 7.84
CA CYS A 43 3.32 -4.07 6.84
C CYS A 43 3.74 -4.44 5.40
N LEU A 44 5.05 -4.60 5.16
CA LEU A 44 5.58 -5.02 3.87
C LEU A 44 5.12 -6.42 3.46
N ALA A 45 5.05 -7.36 4.41
CA ALA A 45 4.53 -8.70 4.16
C ALA A 45 3.05 -8.63 3.72
N LEU A 46 2.24 -7.79 4.39
CA LEU A 46 0.84 -7.57 4.01
C LEU A 46 0.72 -6.96 2.62
N LEU A 47 1.55 -5.97 2.25
CA LEU A 47 1.59 -5.45 0.87
C LEU A 47 1.95 -6.57 -0.13
N GLY A 48 2.91 -7.44 0.20
CA GLY A 48 3.28 -8.60 -0.60
C GLY A 48 2.11 -9.55 -0.87
N ASP A 49 1.34 -9.84 0.17
CA ASP A 49 0.15 -10.69 0.07
C ASP A 49 -0.96 -10.02 -0.76
N VAL A 50 -1.18 -8.71 -0.59
CA VAL A 50 -2.12 -7.92 -1.40
C VAL A 50 -1.71 -7.94 -2.88
N MET A 51 -0.43 -7.71 -3.18
CA MET A 51 0.06 -7.76 -4.57
C MET A 51 -0.16 -9.14 -5.18
N THR A 52 0.11 -10.22 -4.44
CA THR A 52 -0.13 -11.59 -4.90
C THR A 52 -1.60 -11.85 -5.21
N LEU A 53 -2.51 -11.26 -4.43
CA LEU A 53 -3.95 -11.43 -4.59
C LEU A 53 -4.54 -10.59 -5.73
N CYS A 54 -4.04 -9.37 -5.92
CA CYS A 54 -4.59 -8.37 -6.85
C CYS A 54 -3.93 -8.43 -8.24
N LEU A 55 -2.66 -8.82 -8.32
CA LEU A 55 -1.87 -8.86 -9.55
C LEU A 55 -1.45 -10.32 -9.86
N PRO A 56 -2.42 -11.22 -10.13
CA PRO A 56 -2.09 -12.58 -10.48
C PRO A 56 -1.24 -12.58 -11.75
N LEU A 57 -0.11 -13.27 -11.72
CA LEU A 57 0.67 -13.52 -12.93
C LEU A 57 -0.24 -14.26 -13.90
N SER A 58 -0.52 -13.64 -15.05
CA SER A 58 -1.40 -14.18 -16.08
C SER A 58 -0.97 -15.60 -16.42
N GLU A 59 -1.80 -16.58 -16.07
CA GLU A 59 -1.80 -17.84 -16.81
C GLU A 59 -2.42 -17.50 -18.17
N GLU A 60 -1.71 -17.79 -19.27
CA GLU A 60 -2.37 -17.99 -20.56
C GLU A 60 -3.29 -19.22 -20.40
N GLU A 61 -4.47 -19.04 -19.80
CA GLU A 61 -5.52 -20.05 -19.80
C GLU A 61 -6.23 -20.01 -21.15
N ASP A 62 -5.68 -20.77 -22.10
CA ASP A 62 -6.43 -21.34 -23.21
C ASP A 62 -7.53 -22.25 -22.63
N SER A 63 -8.75 -21.73 -22.41
CA SER A 63 -9.89 -22.63 -22.15
C SER A 63 -11.24 -22.04 -22.54
N LEU A 64 -11.80 -22.58 -23.62
CA LEU A 64 -13.17 -22.42 -24.11
C LEU A 64 -14.22 -23.13 -23.22
N VAL A 65 -14.04 -23.18 -21.89
CA VAL A 65 -14.89 -23.98 -20.98
C VAL A 65 -15.93 -23.09 -20.27
N PRO A 66 -17.23 -23.44 -20.30
CA PRO A 66 -18.29 -22.68 -19.62
C PRO A 66 -18.12 -22.72 -18.08
N PRO A 67 -18.63 -21.72 -17.35
CA PRO A 67 -18.42 -21.60 -15.91
C PRO A 67 -19.01 -22.81 -15.16
N SER A 68 -18.12 -23.62 -14.59
CA SER A 68 -18.45 -24.80 -13.79
C SER A 68 -18.54 -24.44 -12.29
N GLN A 69 -19.02 -25.36 -11.45
CA GLN A 69 -19.05 -25.20 -9.98
C GLN A 69 -17.67 -24.80 -9.38
N SER A 70 -16.58 -25.20 -10.05
CA SER A 70 -15.20 -24.82 -9.71
C SER A 70 -14.98 -23.30 -9.70
N THR A 71 -15.61 -22.54 -10.60
CA THR A 71 -15.45 -21.09 -10.70
C THR A 71 -16.03 -20.37 -9.47
N ARG A 72 -17.20 -20.82 -8.99
CA ARG A 72 -17.88 -20.23 -7.82
C ARG A 72 -17.16 -20.49 -6.51
N GLU A 73 -16.53 -21.66 -6.36
CA GLU A 73 -15.73 -21.97 -5.17
C GLU A 73 -14.43 -21.16 -5.13
N LYS A 74 -13.77 -21.00 -6.28
CA LYS A 74 -12.61 -20.11 -6.43
C LYS A 74 -12.96 -18.66 -6.09
N GLU A 75 -14.09 -18.14 -6.58
CA GLU A 75 -14.56 -16.78 -6.26
C GLU A 75 -14.82 -16.58 -4.76
N LYS A 76 -15.48 -17.54 -4.10
CA LYS A 76 -15.71 -17.50 -2.65
C LYS A 76 -14.40 -17.52 -1.85
N SER A 77 -13.47 -18.40 -2.21
CA SER A 77 -12.15 -18.46 -1.57
C SER A 77 -11.42 -17.13 -1.70
N ARG A 78 -11.41 -16.53 -2.90
CA ARG A 78 -10.81 -15.21 -3.12
C ARG A 78 -11.46 -14.15 -2.24
N LEU A 79 -12.79 -14.10 -2.16
CA LEU A 79 -13.47 -13.13 -1.29
C LEU A 79 -13.08 -13.29 0.20
N THR A 80 -12.86 -14.52 0.66
CA THR A 80 -12.35 -14.80 2.01
C THR A 80 -10.93 -14.25 2.19
N ASP A 81 -10.03 -14.46 1.24
CA ASP A 81 -8.65 -13.94 1.30
C ASP A 81 -8.62 -12.41 1.31
N TRP A 82 -9.46 -11.80 0.46
CA TRP A 82 -9.67 -10.36 0.40
C TRP A 82 -10.12 -9.76 1.73
N THR A 83 -11.14 -10.37 2.33
CA THR A 83 -11.69 -9.93 3.62
C THR A 83 -10.67 -10.12 4.74
N HIS A 84 -9.90 -11.21 4.70
CA HIS A 84 -8.84 -11.48 5.66
C HIS A 84 -7.74 -10.43 5.59
N LEU A 85 -7.22 -10.12 4.39
CA LEU A 85 -6.18 -9.11 4.23
C LEU A 85 -6.64 -7.71 4.64
N LEU A 86 -7.88 -7.35 4.34
CA LEU A 86 -8.45 -6.09 4.79
C LEU A 86 -8.45 -5.97 6.33
N ASP A 87 -8.89 -7.02 7.03
CA ASP A 87 -8.85 -7.10 8.49
C ASP A 87 -7.42 -7.05 9.05
N GLN A 88 -6.47 -7.74 8.42
CA GLN A 88 -5.06 -7.71 8.84
C GLN A 88 -4.43 -6.32 8.68
N LEU A 89 -4.67 -5.65 7.55
CA LEU A 89 -4.22 -4.28 7.32
C LEU A 89 -4.79 -3.31 8.37
N TRP A 90 -6.08 -3.41 8.67
CA TRP A 90 -6.72 -2.56 9.67
C TRP A 90 -6.22 -2.81 11.09
N LYS A 91 -6.02 -4.08 11.45
CA LYS A 91 -5.42 -4.46 12.73
C LYS A 91 -4.02 -3.87 12.84
N TRP A 92 -3.20 -4.05 11.80
CA TRP A 92 -1.85 -3.48 11.74
C TRP A 92 -1.90 -1.96 11.95
N HIS A 93 -2.78 -1.24 11.26
CA HIS A 93 -2.89 0.21 11.39
C HIS A 93 -3.34 0.61 12.80
N SER A 94 -4.33 -0.08 13.36
CA SER A 94 -4.87 0.23 14.70
C SER A 94 -3.90 -0.12 15.83
N SER A 95 -2.99 -1.08 15.62
CA SER A 95 -2.03 -1.54 16.62
C SER A 95 -0.60 -1.00 16.41
N ARG A 96 -0.37 -0.11 15.45
CA ARG A 96 0.97 0.39 15.14
C ARG A 96 1.56 1.20 16.31
N PRO A 97 2.86 1.05 16.63
CA PRO A 97 3.53 1.81 17.68
C PRO A 97 3.38 3.32 17.48
N THR A 98 3.34 4.07 18.57
CA THR A 98 3.15 5.54 18.56
C THR A 98 4.25 6.25 17.77
N GLU A 99 5.45 5.68 17.76
CA GLU A 99 6.65 6.19 17.13
C GLU A 99 6.58 6.20 15.60
N VAL A 100 5.67 5.41 15.02
CA VAL A 100 5.37 5.42 13.58
C VAL A 100 4.02 6.05 13.26
N GLN A 101 3.29 6.60 14.23
CA GLN A 101 2.05 7.32 13.97
C GLN A 101 2.34 8.72 13.41
N ALA A 102 1.37 9.28 12.68
CA ALA A 102 1.47 10.65 12.21
C ALA A 102 1.49 11.62 13.41
N LEU A 103 2.43 12.56 13.39
CA LEU A 103 2.47 13.65 14.37
C LEU A 103 1.36 14.67 14.10
N ILE A 104 1.14 14.97 12.82
CA ILE A 104 0.12 15.91 12.34
C ILE A 104 -0.62 15.24 11.21
N GLU A 105 -1.95 15.28 11.28
CA GLU A 105 -2.86 14.81 10.22
C GLU A 105 -4.01 15.81 10.08
N ILE A 106 -3.98 16.61 9.01
CA ILE A 106 -4.96 17.66 8.74
C ILE A 106 -5.58 17.40 7.37
N ASP A 107 -6.89 17.19 7.33
CA ASP A 107 -7.69 17.11 6.10
C ASP A 107 -8.35 18.48 5.88
N ASP A 108 -7.63 19.38 5.23
CA ASP A 108 -8.14 20.70 4.85
C ASP A 108 -8.89 20.57 3.52
N HIS A 109 -10.18 20.93 3.53
CA HIS A 109 -11.03 20.87 2.34
C HIS A 109 -10.61 21.84 1.24
N GLU A 110 -9.87 22.90 1.58
CA GLU A 110 -9.32 23.86 0.62
C GLU A 110 -7.97 23.38 0.04
N ALA A 111 -7.30 22.44 0.71
CA ALA A 111 -6.04 21.89 0.25
C ALA A 111 -6.23 20.75 -0.77
N THR A 112 -5.34 20.75 -1.76
CA THR A 112 -5.30 19.75 -2.83
C THR A 112 -5.13 18.32 -2.28
N PHE A 113 -4.30 18.17 -1.25
CA PHE A 113 -4.01 16.93 -0.52
C PHE A 113 -3.93 17.19 1.00
N PRO A 114 -4.16 16.17 1.84
CA PRO A 114 -4.03 16.32 3.29
C PRO A 114 -2.58 16.58 3.72
N THR A 115 -2.40 17.31 4.81
CA THR A 115 -1.10 17.53 5.44
C THR A 115 -0.84 16.42 6.45
N ILE A 116 0.17 15.59 6.19
CA ILE A 116 0.50 14.43 7.03
C ILE A 116 2.00 14.44 7.30
N LEU A 117 2.38 14.59 8.57
CA LEU A 117 3.78 14.69 9.00
C LEU A 117 4.11 13.58 9.98
N PHE A 118 5.31 13.02 9.83
CA PHE A 118 5.86 12.00 10.72
C PHE A 118 7.15 12.50 11.36
N THR A 119 7.49 11.94 12.50
CA THR A 119 8.72 12.24 13.23
C THR A 119 9.94 11.47 12.70
N SER A 120 9.72 10.47 11.85
CA SER A 120 10.77 9.59 11.34
C SER A 120 10.48 9.08 9.92
N SER A 121 11.55 8.74 9.19
CA SER A 121 11.44 8.11 7.87
C SER A 121 10.80 6.73 7.92
N ALA A 122 10.97 6.00 9.03
CA ALA A 122 10.27 4.73 9.26
C ALA A 122 8.74 4.95 9.34
N GLY A 123 8.30 6.01 10.01
CA GLY A 123 6.89 6.42 10.04
C GLY A 123 6.35 6.75 8.64
N ILE A 124 7.09 7.54 7.85
CA ILE A 124 6.74 7.85 6.45
C ILE A 124 6.57 6.56 5.64
N PHE A 125 7.62 5.74 5.60
CA PHE A 125 7.67 4.51 4.82
C PHE A 125 6.50 3.59 5.15
N VAL A 126 6.34 3.23 6.42
CA VAL A 126 5.40 2.18 6.80
C VAL A 126 3.93 2.61 6.63
N ASN A 127 3.62 3.90 6.82
CA ASN A 127 2.26 4.38 6.58
C ASN A 127 1.98 4.56 5.09
N MET A 128 2.97 4.96 4.28
CA MET A 128 2.82 4.93 2.81
C MET A 128 2.56 3.51 2.30
N THR A 129 3.33 2.53 2.76
CA THR A 129 3.12 1.11 2.44
C THR A 129 1.73 0.63 2.84
N TYR A 130 1.26 0.98 4.03
CA TYR A 130 -0.11 0.66 4.46
C TYR A 130 -1.16 1.27 3.52
N HIS A 131 -1.08 2.57 3.23
CA HIS A 131 -2.07 3.21 2.37
C HIS A 131 -2.00 2.69 0.93
N ALA A 132 -0.82 2.35 0.41
CA ALA A 132 -0.65 1.75 -0.90
C ALA A 132 -1.22 0.32 -0.95
N ALA A 133 -1.02 -0.49 0.09
CA ALA A 133 -1.61 -1.83 0.20
C ALA A 133 -3.15 -1.75 0.25
N MET A 134 -3.69 -0.88 1.10
CA MET A 134 -5.12 -0.61 1.17
C MET A 134 -5.68 -0.10 -0.16
N LEU A 135 -4.97 0.80 -0.83
CA LEU A 135 -5.34 1.31 -2.13
C LEU A 135 -5.43 0.18 -3.17
N LEU A 136 -4.38 -0.62 -3.29
CA LEU A 136 -4.31 -1.71 -4.27
C LEU A 136 -5.39 -2.76 -4.01
N LEU A 137 -5.59 -3.12 -2.73
CA LEU A 137 -6.68 -4.00 -2.32
C LEU A 137 -8.00 -3.36 -2.73
N LEU A 138 -8.42 -2.23 -2.17
CA LEU A 138 -9.76 -1.69 -2.43
C LEU A 138 -10.04 -1.42 -3.93
N ASP A 139 -9.04 -1.03 -4.72
CA ASP A 139 -9.18 -0.77 -6.16
C ASP A 139 -9.47 -2.02 -7.00
N HIS A 140 -8.99 -3.20 -6.56
CA HIS A 140 -9.22 -4.47 -7.28
C HIS A 140 -10.44 -5.26 -6.74
N TRP A 141 -11.24 -4.65 -5.85
CA TRP A 141 -12.27 -5.37 -5.11
C TRP A 141 -13.28 -6.06 -6.06
N PRO A 142 -13.51 -7.38 -5.92
CA PRO A 142 -14.38 -8.13 -6.83
C PRO A 142 -15.84 -7.69 -6.63
N SER A 143 -16.24 -6.71 -7.44
CA SER A 143 -17.48 -5.95 -7.27
C SER A 143 -18.70 -6.78 -7.66
N ASN A 144 -19.45 -7.18 -6.62
CA ASN A 144 -20.88 -7.57 -6.62
C ASN A 144 -21.43 -7.61 -5.18
N ASN A 145 -20.55 -7.67 -4.16
CA ASN A 145 -20.92 -7.50 -2.76
C ASN A 145 -20.50 -6.11 -2.29
N LEU A 146 -21.46 -5.34 -1.80
CA LEU A 146 -21.24 -4.04 -1.17
C LEU A 146 -20.20 -4.17 -0.06
N LEU A 147 -19.22 -3.27 0.00
CA LEU A 147 -18.28 -3.11 1.12
C LEU A 147 -18.98 -2.67 2.43
N VAL A 148 -20.26 -2.30 2.32
CA VAL A 148 -21.14 -1.73 3.37
C VAL A 148 -21.33 -2.61 4.62
N PRO A 149 -21.36 -3.96 4.57
CA PRO A 149 -21.45 -4.79 5.78
C PRO A 149 -20.15 -4.82 6.61
N PHE A 150 -19.02 -4.38 6.05
CA PHE A 150 -17.70 -4.50 6.68
C PHE A 150 -17.35 -3.28 7.56
N SER A 151 -17.69 -2.06 7.12
CA SER A 151 -17.50 -0.83 7.91
C SER A 151 -18.17 -0.91 9.28
N SER A 152 -19.36 -1.51 9.35
CA SER A 152 -20.14 -1.66 10.58
C SER A 152 -19.61 -2.71 11.57
N LYS A 153 -18.83 -3.71 11.11
CA LYS A 153 -18.36 -4.84 11.95
C LYS A 153 -16.93 -4.67 12.45
N ALA A 154 -16.08 -4.01 11.67
CA ALA A 154 -14.66 -3.87 12.00
C ALA A 154 -14.30 -2.46 12.51
N GLY A 155 -15.31 -1.64 12.86
CA GLY A 155 -15.12 -0.38 13.58
C GLY A 155 -14.45 0.72 12.77
N VAL A 156 -14.49 0.63 11.43
CA VAL A 156 -13.80 1.58 10.58
C VAL A 156 -14.72 2.61 10.00
N VAL A 157 -14.17 3.82 10.03
CA VAL A 157 -14.72 4.99 9.39
C VAL A 157 -14.95 4.69 7.91
N GLU A 158 -16.17 4.91 7.45
CA GLU A 158 -16.63 4.67 6.07
C GLU A 158 -15.71 5.29 4.99
N THR A 159 -14.93 6.32 5.34
CA THR A 159 -13.95 6.92 4.43
C THR A 159 -12.73 6.05 4.16
N GLN A 160 -12.32 5.15 5.08
CA GLN A 160 -11.15 4.28 4.91
C GLN A 160 -11.44 3.01 4.08
N VAL A 161 -12.65 2.87 3.54
CA VAL A 161 -12.95 1.87 2.49
C VAL A 161 -12.93 2.48 1.09
N SER A 162 -12.51 3.75 0.95
CA SER A 162 -12.38 4.42 -0.34
C SER A 162 -10.95 4.34 -0.89
N PRO A 163 -10.73 3.74 -2.07
CA PRO A 163 -9.42 3.76 -2.73
C PRO A 163 -8.90 5.20 -2.90
N LEU A 164 -9.77 6.13 -3.33
CA LEU A 164 -9.39 7.53 -3.52
C LEU A 164 -8.94 8.19 -2.21
N TRP A 165 -9.53 7.81 -1.07
CA TRP A 165 -9.08 8.31 0.23
C TRP A 165 -7.64 7.85 0.52
N HIS A 166 -7.31 6.59 0.29
CA HIS A 166 -5.95 6.08 0.45
C HIS A 166 -4.96 6.70 -0.53
N ALA A 167 -5.34 6.89 -1.80
CA ALA A 167 -4.51 7.60 -2.77
C ALA A 167 -4.18 9.03 -2.31
N ARG A 168 -5.17 9.77 -1.78
CA ARG A 168 -4.95 11.10 -1.22
C ARG A 168 -3.96 11.08 -0.06
N ARG A 169 -4.03 10.08 0.83
CA ARG A 169 -3.08 9.93 1.94
C ARG A 169 -1.67 9.66 1.44
N VAL A 170 -1.48 8.73 0.50
CA VAL A 170 -0.16 8.50 -0.13
C VAL A 170 0.42 9.77 -0.73
N CYS A 171 -0.38 10.51 -1.52
CA CYS A 171 0.06 11.76 -2.13
C CYS A 171 0.38 12.84 -1.09
N GLY A 172 -0.46 12.98 -0.06
CA GLY A 172 -0.23 13.91 1.05
C GLY A 172 1.06 13.60 1.79
N ILE A 173 1.32 12.34 2.15
CA ILE A 173 2.57 11.95 2.82
C ILE A 173 3.78 12.28 1.94
N ALA A 174 3.74 11.93 0.65
CA ALA A 174 4.83 12.20 -0.28
C ALA A 174 5.11 13.70 -0.44
N LEU A 175 4.06 14.53 -0.58
CA LEU A 175 4.20 15.98 -0.73
C LEU A 175 4.77 16.66 0.53
N ASN A 176 4.50 16.11 1.71
CA ASN A 176 5.03 16.58 2.98
C ASN A 176 6.40 15.98 3.34
N SER A 177 6.91 15.07 2.51
CA SER A 177 8.22 14.41 2.68
C SER A 177 9.20 14.98 1.67
N ASP A 178 9.81 16.12 1.96
CA ASP A 178 10.69 16.81 1.01
C ASP A 178 11.90 15.95 0.59
N PRO A 179 12.08 15.60 -0.71
CA PRO A 179 13.21 14.79 -1.18
C PRO A 179 14.60 15.33 -0.79
N GLU A 180 14.76 16.67 -0.71
CA GLU A 180 16.05 17.30 -0.44
C GLU A 180 16.45 17.19 1.04
N HIS A 181 15.47 17.31 1.94
CA HIS A 181 15.70 17.40 3.38
C HIS A 181 15.51 16.08 4.11
N SER A 182 14.54 15.26 3.70
CA SER A 182 14.14 14.06 4.44
C SER A 182 15.03 12.84 4.17
N LYS A 183 15.67 12.78 2.99
CA LYS A 183 16.38 11.58 2.46
C LYS A 183 15.57 10.27 2.60
N CYS A 184 14.24 10.35 2.71
CA CYS A 184 13.38 9.17 2.94
C CYS A 184 12.86 8.54 1.64
N TRP A 185 13.07 9.20 0.50
CA TRP A 185 12.65 8.67 -0.79
C TRP A 185 13.49 7.46 -1.19
N ASP A 186 12.80 6.39 -1.56
CA ASP A 186 13.37 5.15 -2.05
C ASP A 186 12.51 4.61 -3.23
N PRO A 187 12.91 3.52 -3.91
CA PRO A 187 12.14 2.97 -5.02
C PRO A 187 10.73 2.51 -4.65
N CYS A 188 10.51 2.03 -3.42
CA CYS A 188 9.19 1.61 -2.94
C CYS A 188 8.28 2.82 -2.80
N MET A 189 8.75 3.87 -2.12
CA MET A 189 8.00 5.12 -1.95
C MET A 189 7.63 5.76 -3.30
N ILE A 190 8.55 5.74 -4.28
CA ILE A 190 8.29 6.22 -5.64
C ILE A 190 7.20 5.39 -6.32
N ALA A 191 7.23 4.06 -6.16
CA ALA A 191 6.24 3.17 -6.75
C ALA A 191 4.86 3.35 -6.12
N GLU A 192 4.79 3.48 -4.80
CA GLU A 192 3.56 3.74 -4.04
C GLU A 192 2.96 5.10 -4.43
N PHE A 193 3.80 6.14 -4.52
CA PHE A 193 3.38 7.47 -4.98
C PHE A 193 2.84 7.44 -6.41
N ALA A 194 3.52 6.72 -7.30
CA ALA A 194 3.06 6.54 -8.68
C ALA A 194 1.70 5.84 -8.72
N LEU A 195 1.51 4.76 -7.96
CA LEU A 195 0.24 4.04 -7.88
C LEU A 195 -0.91 4.98 -7.49
N ALA A 196 -0.71 5.79 -6.44
CA ALA A 196 -1.71 6.77 -6.01
C ALA A 196 -1.97 7.89 -7.04
N ALA A 197 -0.92 8.36 -7.71
CA ALA A 197 -1.03 9.42 -8.72
C ALA A 197 -1.93 9.03 -9.90
N ARG A 198 -1.97 7.74 -10.28
CA ARG A 198 -2.85 7.23 -11.37
C ARG A 198 -4.33 7.48 -11.09
N LEU A 199 -4.73 7.38 -9.81
CA LEU A 199 -6.11 7.54 -9.36
C LEU A 199 -6.48 8.99 -9.04
N THR A 200 -5.63 9.97 -9.40
CA THR A 200 -5.87 11.39 -9.15
C THR A 200 -6.61 12.01 -10.34
N PRO A 201 -7.89 12.41 -10.22
CA PRO A 201 -8.67 12.93 -11.35
C PRO A 201 -8.45 14.43 -11.61
N ASN A 202 -8.18 15.22 -10.57
CA ASN A 202 -8.16 16.67 -10.68
C ASN A 202 -6.86 17.20 -11.31
N PRO A 203 -6.90 18.08 -12.33
CA PRO A 203 -5.71 18.63 -12.97
C PRO A 203 -4.77 19.42 -12.04
N ASN A 204 -5.32 20.18 -11.08
CA ASN A 204 -4.51 20.91 -10.10
C ASN A 204 -3.77 19.93 -9.17
N GLN A 205 -4.43 18.86 -8.73
CA GLN A 205 -3.80 17.76 -8.00
C GLN A 205 -2.65 17.16 -8.82
N ARG A 206 -2.91 16.78 -10.08
CA ARG A 206 -1.88 16.21 -10.97
C ARG A 206 -0.67 17.13 -11.13
N ASN A 207 -0.87 18.44 -11.24
CA ASN A 207 0.21 19.41 -11.34
C ASN A 207 1.12 19.43 -10.09
N GLU A 208 0.54 19.38 -8.88
CA GLU A 208 1.33 19.28 -7.64
C GLU A 208 2.15 17.98 -7.59
N LEU A 209 1.57 16.86 -8.03
CA LEU A 209 2.28 15.58 -8.10
C LEU A 209 3.47 15.64 -9.08
N LEU A 210 3.29 16.31 -10.21
CA LEU A 210 4.37 16.51 -11.20
C LEU A 210 5.50 17.39 -10.65
N VAL A 211 5.17 18.44 -9.90
CA VAL A 211 6.16 19.27 -9.19
C VAL A 211 6.92 18.45 -8.15
N CYS A 212 6.23 17.57 -7.41
CA CYS A 212 6.86 16.65 -6.48
C CYS A 212 7.84 15.70 -7.19
N LEU A 213 7.42 15.07 -8.30
CA LEU A 213 8.30 14.20 -9.09
C LEU A 213 9.51 14.94 -9.65
N ASP A 214 9.39 16.23 -9.96
CA ASP A 214 10.54 17.03 -10.37
C ASP A 214 11.56 17.22 -9.25
N LYS A 215 11.11 17.45 -8.00
CA LYS A 215 12.00 17.48 -6.83
C LYS A 215 12.69 16.13 -6.61
N VAL A 216 11.95 15.03 -6.76
CA VAL A 216 12.49 13.66 -6.68
C VAL A 216 13.56 13.41 -7.75
N ARG A 217 13.33 13.92 -8.97
CA ARG A 217 14.32 13.90 -10.05
C ARG A 217 15.57 14.69 -9.69
N MET A 218 15.43 15.89 -9.12
CA MET A 218 16.54 16.73 -8.68
C MET A 218 17.33 16.10 -7.53
N ALA A 219 16.68 15.30 -6.68
CA ALA A 219 17.34 14.51 -5.64
C ALA A 219 18.12 13.28 -6.18
N GLY A 220 18.10 13.04 -7.50
CA GLY A 220 18.91 12.02 -8.17
C GLY A 220 18.14 10.78 -8.65
N TRP A 221 16.82 10.72 -8.44
CA TRP A 221 16.01 9.59 -8.89
C TRP A 221 15.60 9.70 -10.36
N ARG A 222 15.70 8.60 -11.11
CA ARG A 222 15.30 8.56 -12.53
C ARG A 222 13.81 8.31 -12.69
N VAL A 223 13.01 9.37 -12.71
CA VAL A 223 11.53 9.29 -12.77
C VAL A 223 10.90 9.75 -14.10
N ASP A 224 11.69 10.15 -15.10
CA ASP A 224 11.16 10.70 -16.37
C ASP A 224 10.21 9.74 -17.09
N GLY A 225 10.56 8.45 -17.12
CA GLY A 225 9.72 7.43 -17.73
C GLY A 225 8.39 7.22 -17.01
N LEU A 226 8.37 7.41 -15.68
CA LEU A 226 7.18 7.36 -14.85
C LEU A 226 6.30 8.60 -15.07
N VAL A 227 6.91 9.79 -15.09
CA VAL A 227 6.23 11.06 -15.40
C VAL A 227 5.54 10.99 -16.76
N ARG A 228 6.24 10.48 -17.79
CA ARG A 228 5.65 10.31 -19.12
C ARG A 228 4.42 9.39 -19.09
N ARG A 229 4.50 8.22 -18.43
CA ARG A 229 3.37 7.29 -18.31
C ARG A 229 2.17 7.92 -17.60
N LEU A 230 2.40 8.63 -16.49
CA LEU A 230 1.31 9.31 -15.78
C LEU A 230 0.60 10.33 -16.67
N ARG A 231 1.35 11.12 -17.46
CA ARG A 231 0.74 12.06 -18.41
C ARG A 231 -0.08 11.37 -19.48
N GLU A 232 0.40 10.25 -20.01
CA GLU A 232 -0.32 9.43 -21.00
C GLU A 232 -1.63 8.88 -20.42
N GLU A 233 -1.61 8.38 -19.18
CA GLU A 233 -2.81 7.84 -18.51
C GLU A 233 -3.84 8.92 -18.11
N TRP A 234 -3.40 10.17 -17.94
CA TRP A 234 -4.26 11.30 -17.58
C TRP A 234 -4.87 12.04 -18.76
N SER A 235 -4.39 11.76 -19.98
CA SER A 235 -4.81 12.39 -21.25
C SER A 235 -6.15 11.83 -21.72
#